data_AF-A0A7C0YZD1-F1
#
_entry.id   AF-A0A7C0YZD1-F1
#
_cell.length_a   1.000
_cell.length_b   1.000
_cell.length_c   1.000
_cell.angle_alpha   90.00
_cell.angle_beta   90.00
_cell.angle_gamma   90.00
#
_symmetry.space_group_name_H-M   'P 1'
#
loop_
_entity.id
_entity.type
_entity.pdbx_description
1 polymer ?
#
loop_
_entity_poly.entity_id
_entity_poly.type
_entity_poly.pdbx_seq_one_letter_code
_entity_poly.pdbx_strand_id
1 'polypeptide(L)' 'MEHLSMISEDTSTPRNIRRAAKEAMEMLSDENLTPAVRAANAISILDEISQDPNMPVPTRTRIWAILSLLEGIKD' A
#
# COMPACT_ATOMS: atom_id res chain seq x y z
N MET A 1 3.13 7.99 -2.83
CA MET A 1 3.79 7.07 -3.77
C MET A 1 5.21 6.72 -3.33
N GLU A 2 6.06 7.69 -2.96
CA GLU A 2 7.43 7.44 -2.48
C GLU A 2 7.52 6.36 -1.38
N HIS A 3 6.63 6.39 -0.38
CA HIS A 3 6.61 5.39 0.70
C HIS A 3 6.31 3.96 0.24
N LEU A 4 5.50 3.76 -0.81
CA LEU A 4 5.22 2.43 -1.36
C LEU A 4 6.41 1.90 -2.17
N SER A 5 7.10 2.78 -2.91
CA SER A 5 8.33 2.41 -3.64
C SER A 5 9.37 1.84 -2.67
N MET A 6 9.59 2.54 -1.54
CA MET A 6 10.53 2.11 -0.51
C MET A 6 10.23 0.70 0.03
N ILE A 7 8.95 0.36 0.22
CA ILE A 7 8.56 -0.98 0.69
C ILE A 7 8.76 -2.03 -0.41
N SER A 8 8.39 -1.70 -1.65
CA SER A 8 8.48 -2.66 -2.76
C SER A 8 9.92 -3.02 -3.15
N GLU A 9 10.87 -2.11 -2.91
CA GLU A 9 12.29 -2.26 -3.24
C GLU A 9 13.14 -2.79 -2.07
N ASP A 10 12.63 -2.72 -0.83
CA ASP A 10 13.35 -3.16 0.37
C ASP A 10 13.48 -4.69 0.44
N THR A 11 14.67 -5.22 0.13
CA THR A 11 14.95 -6.66 0.11
C THR A 11 14.87 -7.33 1.48
N SER A 12 14.87 -6.56 2.58
CA SER A 12 14.69 -7.08 3.95
C SER A 12 13.22 -7.34 4.30
N THR A 13 12.28 -6.77 3.53
CA THR A 13 10.85 -7.00 3.70
C THR A 13 10.41 -8.28 2.96
N PRO A 14 9.60 -9.20 3.55
CA PRO A 14 9.10 -10.41 2.89
C PRO A 14 8.46 -10.19 1.50
N ARG A 15 8.66 -11.14 0.58
CA ARG A 15 8.29 -11.00 -0.85
C ARG A 15 6.81 -10.71 -1.07
N ASN A 16 5.93 -11.32 -0.29
CA ASN A 16 4.48 -11.11 -0.38
C ASN A 16 4.09 -9.66 -0.02
N ILE A 17 4.74 -9.07 0.99
CA ILE A 17 4.52 -7.68 1.41
C ILE A 17 4.99 -6.71 0.32
N ARG A 18 6.16 -6.95 -0.26
CA ARG A 18 6.66 -6.15 -1.39
C ARG A 18 5.73 -6.21 -2.61
N ARG A 19 5.17 -7.40 -2.88
CA ARG A 19 4.19 -7.60 -3.97
C ARG A 19 2.92 -6.80 -3.71
N ALA A 20 2.36 -6.87 -2.50
CA ALA A 20 1.16 -6.11 -2.14
C ALA A 20 1.39 -4.59 -2.26
N ALA A 21 2.56 -4.10 -1.84
CA ALA A 21 2.92 -2.70 -2.04
C ALA A 21 2.96 -2.30 -3.53
N LYS A 22 3.47 -3.18 -4.40
CA LYS A 22 3.48 -2.96 -5.85
C LYS A 22 2.07 -2.96 -6.45
N GLU A 23 1.24 -3.91 -6.06
CA GLU A 23 -0.16 -4.01 -6.51
C GLU A 23 -0.97 -2.78 -6.09
N ALA A 24 -0.78 -2.29 -4.86
CA ALA A 24 -1.38 -1.04 -4.40
C ALA A 24 -0.94 0.17 -5.24
N MET A 25 0.33 0.24 -5.66
CA MET A 25 0.80 1.29 -6.59
C MET A 25 0.12 1.19 -7.95
N GLU A 26 -0.04 -0.02 -8.48
CA GLU A 26 -0.73 -0.25 -9.76
C GLU A 26 -2.20 0.23 -9.69
N MET A 27 -2.90 -0.04 -8.58
CA MET A 27 -4.27 0.47 -8.37
C MET A 27 -4.33 1.99 -8.32
N LEU A 28 -3.34 2.65 -7.71
CA LEU A 28 -3.28 4.12 -7.66
C LEU A 28 -2.99 4.77 -9.01
N SER A 29 -2.37 4.03 -9.93
CA SER A 29 -2.00 4.49 -11.27
C SER A 29 -3.04 4.19 -12.35
N ASP A 30 -4.12 3.47 -12.05
CA ASP A 30 -5.14 3.14 -13.07
C ASP A 30 -5.98 4.37 -13.46
N GLU A 31 -5.61 5.00 -14.58
CA GLU A 31 -6.23 6.22 -15.08
C GLU A 31 -7.72 6.11 -15.41
N ASN A 32 -8.25 4.88 -15.56
CA ASN A 32 -9.65 4.63 -15.90
C ASN A 32 -10.60 4.76 -14.69
N LEU A 33 -10.07 4.80 -13.47
CA LEU A 33 -10.85 4.87 -12.23
C LEU A 33 -10.85 6.27 -11.62
N THR A 34 -11.85 6.62 -10.82
CA THR A 34 -11.81 7.89 -10.06
C THR A 34 -10.75 7.82 -8.96
N PRO A 35 -10.19 8.96 -8.50
CA PRO A 35 -9.22 8.97 -7.41
C PRO A 35 -9.72 8.25 -6.14
N ALA A 36 -11.00 8.40 -5.81
CA ALA A 36 -11.61 7.73 -4.67
C ALA A 36 -11.63 6.20 -4.83
N VAL A 37 -11.99 5.69 -6.02
CA VAL A 37 -12.01 4.25 -6.30
C VAL A 37 -10.60 3.67 -6.26
N ARG A 38 -9.61 4.37 -6.84
CA ARG A 38 -8.20 3.97 -6.77
C ARG A 38 -7.70 3.86 -5.34
N ALA A 39 -8.00 4.87 -4.51
CA ALA A 39 -7.64 4.89 -3.10
C ALA A 39 -8.29 3.73 -2.33
N ALA A 40 -9.58 3.46 -2.55
CA ALA A 40 -10.30 2.36 -1.91
C ALA A 40 -9.70 0.98 -2.25
N ASN A 41 -9.37 0.75 -3.53
CA ASN A 41 -8.73 -0.50 -3.96
C ASN A 41 -7.35 -0.68 -3.31
N ALA A 42 -6.53 0.38 -3.29
CA ALA A 42 -5.21 0.34 -2.65
C ALA A 42 -5.30 0.14 -1.13
N ILE A 43 -6.27 0.77 -0.45
CA ILE A 43 -6.54 0.57 0.98
C ILE A 43 -6.85 -0.90 1.26
N SER A 44 -7.73 -1.53 0.47
CA SER A 44 -8.11 -2.94 0.67
C SER A 44 -6.89 -3.87 0.64
N ILE A 45 -5.99 -3.68 -0.33
CA ILE A 45 -4.76 -4.49 -0.47
C ILE A 45 -3.83 -4.27 0.74
N LEU A 46 -3.65 -3.01 1.13
CA LEU A 46 -2.74 -2.63 2.20
C LEU A 46 -3.24 -3.03 3.59
N ASP A 47 -4.56 -3.01 3.81
CA ASP A 47 -5.18 -3.44 5.06
C ASP A 47 -5.06 -4.97 5.23
N GLU A 48 -5.32 -5.74 4.17
CA GLU A 48 -5.15 -7.20 4.19
C GLU A 48 -3.71 -7.59 4.53
N ILE A 49 -2.73 -7.03 3.81
CA ILE A 49 -1.33 -7.36 4.05
C ILE A 49 -0.84 -6.86 5.42
N SER A 50 -1.44 -5.80 5.97
CA SER A 50 -1.09 -5.29 7.30
C SER A 50 -1.30 -6.33 8.41
N GLN A 51 -2.16 -7.33 8.19
CA GLN A 51 -2.42 -8.41 9.12
C GLN A 51 -1.38 -9.55 9.05
N ASP A 52 -0.40 -9.48 8.13
CA ASP A 52 0.63 -10.51 7.99
C ASP A 52 1.49 -10.61 9.28
N PRO A 53 1.63 -11.81 9.86
CA PRO A 53 2.39 -12.01 11.09
C PRO A 53 3.91 -11.84 10.91
N ASN A 54 4.42 -11.99 9.69
CA ASN A 54 5.83 -11.82 9.34
C ASN A 54 6.17 -10.37 8.95
N MET A 55 5.23 -9.44 9.04
CA MET A 55 5.47 -8.06 8.65
C MET A 55 6.43 -7.34 9.61
N PRO A 56 7.58 -6.81 9.11
CA PRO A 56 8.51 -6.05 9.92
C PRO A 56 7.87 -4.81 10.53
N VAL A 57 8.21 -4.48 11.77
CA VAL A 57 7.66 -3.31 12.49
C VAL A 57 7.85 -2.00 11.71
N PRO A 58 9.02 -1.68 11.14
CA PRO A 58 9.19 -0.44 10.36
C PRO A 58 8.30 -0.40 9.12
N THR A 59 8.09 -1.54 8.46
CA THR A 59 7.22 -1.68 7.29
C THR A 59 5.76 -1.48 7.67
N ARG A 60 5.33 -2.04 8.80
CA ARG A 60 3.99 -1.85 9.37
C ARG A 60 3.69 -0.38 9.60
N THR A 61 4.58 0.35 10.28
CA THR A 61 4.39 1.78 10.54
C THR A 61 4.26 2.59 9.25
N ARG A 62 5.03 2.24 8.19
CA ARG A 62 4.89 2.90 6.88
C ARG A 62 3.55 2.60 6.22
N ILE A 63 3.07 1.36 6.27
CA ILE A 63 1.76 0.98 5.73
C ILE A 63 0.65 1.76 6.42
N TRP A 64 0.70 1.87 7.76
CA TRP A 64 -0.25 2.68 8.53
C TRP A 64 -0.26 4.15 8.11
N ALA A 65 0.91 4.75 7.88
CA ALA A 65 1.00 6.11 7.38
C ALA A 65 0.40 6.24 5.97
N ILE A 66 0.62 5.26 5.09
CA ILE A 66 0.05 5.25 3.74
C ILE A 66 -1.48 5.13 3.81
N LEU A 67 -2.02 4.21 4.61
CA LEU A 67 -3.46 4.04 4.80
C LEU A 67 -4.12 5.36 5.25
N SER A 68 -3.54 6.03 6.25
CA SER A 68 -4.03 7.32 6.75
C SER A 68 -4.06 8.41 5.67
N LEU A 69 -3.09 8.40 4.75
CA LEU A 69 -3.05 9.33 3.62
C LEU A 69 -4.13 9.01 2.58
N LEU A 70 -4.33 7.72 2.28
CA LEU A 70 -5.31 7.27 1.29
C LEU A 70 -6.75 7.48 1.76
N GLU A 71 -7.04 7.31 3.05
CA GLU A 71 -8.36 7.57 3.65
C GLU A 71 -8.80 9.05 3.50
N GLY A 72 -7.84 9.96 3.31
CA GLY A 72 -8.11 11.37 3.05
C GLY A 72 -8.55 11.68 1.62
N ILE A 73 -8.40 10.75 0.68
CA ILE A 73 -8.78 10.93 -0.72
C ILE A 73 -10.28 10.70 -0.87
N LYS A 74 -10.99 11.72 -1.34
CA LYS A 74 -12.42 11.72 -1.65
C LYS A 74 -12.64 12.26 -3.06
N ASP A 75 -13.79 11.94 -3.66
CA ASP A 75 -14.20 12.49 -4.97
C ASP A 75 -14.40 14.01 -4.92
#